data_AF-A0A1X0JUC9-F1
#
_entry.id   AF-A0A1X0JUC9-F1
#
_cell.length_a   1.000
_cell.length_b   1.000
_cell.length_c   1.000
_cell.angle_alpha   90.00
_cell.angle_beta   90.00
_cell.angle_gamma   90.00
#
_symmetry.space_group_name_H-M   'P 1'
#
loop_
_entity.id
_entity.type
_entity.pdbx_description
1 polymer ?
#
loop_
_entity_poly.entity_id
_entity_poly.type
_entity_poly.pdbx_seq_one_letter_code
_entity_poly.pdbx_strand_id
1 'polypeptide(L)'
;MIVVGCSSVTQGTASVDTADAPVYRASVSASIAESAASSSARESERQASLTQEAVHTSCESLSTSSVDAIAAVNAYVDAFNQSTADADAKARPAIDALNHSADLVARSVSDPLPPDLKDSMNTWVDAARGVAVAIEGNYGPEEFNAAITKLNDAKTTALNRCDAAY
;
A
#
# COMPACT_ATOMS: atom_id res chain seq x y z
N MET A 1 10.13 -63.40 -44.73
CA MET A 1 10.78 -62.10 -44.98
C MET A 1 11.51 -61.74 -43.70
N ILE A 2 12.85 -61.81 -43.70
CA ILE A 2 13.68 -61.52 -42.52
C ILE A 2 14.35 -60.17 -42.77
N VAL A 3 14.06 -59.19 -41.92
CA VAL A 3 14.78 -57.91 -41.91
C VAL A 3 16.05 -58.13 -41.10
N VAL A 4 17.19 -58.19 -41.77
CA VAL A 4 18.51 -58.23 -41.11
C VAL A 4 18.97 -56.78 -40.95
N GLY A 5 18.88 -56.24 -39.73
CA GLY A 5 19.45 -54.94 -39.41
C GLY A 5 20.95 -55.06 -39.17
N CYS A 6 21.77 -54.50 -40.06
CA CYS A 6 23.20 -54.32 -39.82
C CYS A 6 23.40 -53.17 -38.82
N SER A 7 23.28 -53.43 -37.52
CA SER A 7 23.71 -52.49 -36.49
C SER A 7 25.22 -52.61 -36.30
N SER A 8 25.99 -51.66 -36.82
CA SER A 8 27.42 -51.54 -36.50
C SER A 8 27.57 -50.79 -35.17
N VAL A 9 28.13 -51.44 -34.16
CA VAL A 9 28.54 -50.78 -32.92
C VAL A 9 29.96 -50.26 -33.13
N THR A 10 30.10 -48.95 -33.33
CA THR A 10 31.39 -48.27 -33.29
C THR A 10 31.82 -48.14 -31.82
N GLN A 11 32.88 -48.85 -31.43
CA GLN A 11 33.52 -48.60 -30.14
C GLN A 11 34.19 -47.24 -30.17
N GLY A 12 33.78 -46.36 -29.26
CA GLY A 12 34.42 -45.08 -28.99
C GLY A 12 34.49 -44.86 -27.50
N THR A 13 35.64 -44.47 -26.98
CA THR A 13 35.79 -43.97 -25.62
C THR A 13 35.48 -42.48 -25.62
N ALA A 14 34.48 -42.05 -24.85
CA ALA A 14 34.23 -40.63 -24.65
C ALA A 14 35.47 -39.99 -23.99
N SER A 15 36.14 -39.09 -24.72
CA SER A 15 37.22 -38.26 -24.17
C SER A 15 36.73 -36.81 -24.05
N VAL A 16 37.07 -36.14 -22.95
CA VAL A 16 36.81 -34.71 -22.80
C VAL A 16 37.68 -33.93 -23.77
N ASP A 17 37.09 -32.99 -24.51
CA ASP A 17 37.86 -32.01 -25.28
C ASP A 17 38.52 -31.03 -24.30
N THR A 18 39.80 -31.25 -24.04
CA THR A 18 40.57 -30.45 -23.08
C THR A 18 40.86 -29.03 -23.59
N ALA A 19 40.77 -28.79 -24.90
CA ALA A 19 40.99 -27.47 -25.49
C ALA A 19 39.78 -26.55 -25.27
N ASP A 20 38.56 -27.10 -25.40
CA ASP A 20 37.31 -26.33 -25.28
C ASP A 20 36.74 -26.29 -23.86
N ALA A 21 37.15 -27.21 -22.97
CA ALA A 21 36.66 -27.26 -21.58
C ALA A 21 36.78 -25.93 -20.81
N PRO A 22 37.87 -25.13 -20.93
CA PRO A 22 37.97 -23.82 -20.27
C PRO A 22 36.97 -22.79 -20.83
N VAL A 23 36.77 -22.76 -22.15
CA VAL A 23 35.84 -21.84 -22.83
C VAL A 23 34.40 -22.18 -22.43
N TYR A 24 34.04 -23.45 -22.41
CA TYR A 24 32.73 -23.91 -21.94
C TYR A 24 32.50 -23.50 -20.47
N ARG A 25 33.45 -23.76 -19.57
CA ARG A 25 33.34 -23.35 -18.16
C ARG A 25 33.16 -21.83 -18.02
N ALA A 26 33.94 -21.04 -18.75
CA ALA A 26 33.80 -19.59 -18.76
C ALA A 26 32.40 -19.15 -19.24
N SER A 27 31.87 -19.76 -20.30
CA SER A 27 30.53 -19.46 -20.82
C SER A 27 29.42 -19.80 -19.83
N VAL A 28 29.53 -20.93 -19.12
CA VAL A 28 28.57 -21.34 -18.08
C VAL A 28 28.65 -20.38 -16.89
N SER A 29 29.85 -20.06 -16.41
CA SER A 29 30.03 -19.09 -15.32
C SER A 29 29.49 -17.71 -15.67
N ALA A 30 29.74 -17.23 -16.89
CA ALA A 30 29.18 -15.97 -17.38
C ALA A 30 27.65 -16.01 -17.45
N SER A 31 27.07 -17.10 -17.97
CA SER A 31 25.62 -17.27 -18.04
C SER A 31 24.95 -17.28 -16.66
N ILE A 32 25.58 -17.93 -15.67
CA ILE A 32 25.09 -17.94 -14.28
C ILE A 32 25.16 -16.54 -13.68
N ALA A 33 26.27 -15.81 -13.88
CA ALA A 33 26.43 -14.45 -13.38
C ALA A 33 25.38 -13.50 -13.98
N GLU A 34 25.18 -13.54 -15.30
CA GLU A 34 24.15 -12.76 -15.99
C GLU A 34 22.74 -13.15 -15.55
N SER A 35 22.47 -14.44 -15.35
CA SER A 35 21.17 -14.91 -14.86
C SER A 35 20.89 -14.39 -13.45
N ALA A 36 21.89 -14.42 -12.57
CA ALA A 36 21.78 -13.89 -11.21
C ALA A 36 21.55 -12.37 -11.22
N ALA A 37 22.33 -11.64 -12.02
CA ALA A 37 22.19 -10.19 -12.17
C ALA A 37 20.80 -9.82 -12.72
N SER A 38 20.38 -10.42 -13.82
CA SER A 38 19.06 -10.18 -14.43
C SER A 38 17.91 -10.53 -13.48
N SER A 39 18.01 -11.64 -12.75
CA SER A 39 16.99 -12.03 -11.77
C SER A 39 16.89 -11.01 -10.63
N SER A 40 18.04 -10.55 -10.11
CA SER A 40 18.06 -9.55 -9.05
C SER A 40 17.52 -8.19 -9.49
N ALA A 41 17.79 -7.78 -10.73
CA ALA A 41 17.26 -6.54 -11.30
C ALA A 41 15.73 -6.59 -11.45
N ARG A 42 15.20 -7.69 -12.01
CA ARG A 42 13.75 -7.88 -12.17
C ARG A 42 13.02 -7.95 -10.85
N GLU A 43 13.60 -8.61 -9.84
CA GLU A 43 13.00 -8.64 -8.51
C GLU A 43 13.00 -7.25 -7.88
N SER A 44 14.07 -6.47 -8.05
CA SER A 44 14.14 -5.08 -7.56
C SER A 44 13.07 -4.20 -8.23
N GLU A 45 12.90 -4.32 -9.55
CA GLU A 45 11.85 -3.62 -10.30
C GLU A 45 10.45 -4.04 -9.83
N ARG A 46 10.23 -5.34 -9.60
CA ARG A 46 8.97 -5.85 -9.07
C ARG A 46 8.67 -5.26 -7.69
N GLN A 47 9.62 -5.26 -6.77
CA GLN A 47 9.43 -4.69 -5.43
C GLN A 47 9.12 -3.19 -5.50
N ALA A 48 9.84 -2.44 -6.35
CA ALA A 48 9.57 -1.03 -6.56
C ALA A 48 8.13 -0.78 -7.09
N SER A 49 7.67 -1.59 -8.04
CA SER A 49 6.30 -1.49 -8.58
C SER A 49 5.23 -1.77 -7.53
N LEU A 50 5.43 -2.78 -6.67
CA LEU A 50 4.51 -3.12 -5.59
C LEU A 50 4.43 -2.01 -4.53
N THR A 51 5.57 -1.41 -4.18
CA THR A 51 5.60 -0.25 -3.28
C THR A 51 4.87 0.94 -3.89
N GLN A 52 5.10 1.24 -5.17
CA GLN A 52 4.41 2.34 -5.85
C GLN A 52 2.89 2.12 -5.89
N GLU A 53 2.44 0.91 -6.26
CA GLU A 53 1.02 0.56 -6.28
C GLU A 53 0.37 0.67 -4.88
N ALA A 54 1.07 0.21 -3.84
CA ALA A 54 0.62 0.32 -2.47
C ALA A 54 0.46 1.77 -2.01
N VAL A 55 1.44 2.63 -2.35
CA VAL A 55 1.40 4.08 -2.07
C VAL A 55 0.19 4.71 -2.75
N HIS A 56 0.03 4.52 -4.06
CA HIS A 56 -1.10 5.05 -4.83
C HIS A 56 -2.44 4.64 -4.21
N THR A 57 -2.63 3.33 -4.00
CA THR A 57 -3.88 2.78 -3.45
C THR A 57 -4.22 3.38 -2.08
N SER A 58 -3.21 3.51 -1.21
CA SER A 58 -3.40 4.03 0.15
C SER A 58 -3.73 5.51 0.16
N CYS A 59 -3.01 6.28 -0.65
CA CYS A 59 -3.19 7.72 -0.77
C CYS A 59 -4.50 8.09 -1.46
N GLU A 60 -4.94 7.32 -2.45
CA GLU A 60 -6.26 7.49 -3.07
C GLU A 60 -7.38 7.16 -2.08
N SER A 61 -7.24 6.08 -1.31
CA SER A 61 -8.22 5.70 -0.26
C SER A 61 -8.36 6.80 0.80
N LEU A 62 -7.25 7.40 1.25
CA LEU A 62 -7.28 8.54 2.16
C LEU A 62 -7.93 9.77 1.52
N SER A 63 -7.46 10.16 0.32
CA SER A 63 -7.90 11.38 -0.36
C SER A 63 -9.42 11.37 -0.59
N THR A 64 -9.95 10.27 -1.12
CA THR A 64 -11.37 10.15 -1.44
C THR A 64 -12.24 10.08 -0.19
N SER A 65 -11.93 9.16 0.73
CA SER A 65 -12.78 8.94 1.91
C SER A 65 -12.73 10.08 2.93
N SER A 66 -11.61 10.81 3.02
CA SER A 66 -11.48 11.95 3.94
C SER A 66 -12.37 13.13 3.54
N VAL A 67 -12.58 13.35 2.23
CA VAL A 67 -13.50 14.39 1.75
C VAL A 67 -14.93 14.11 2.18
N ASP A 68 -15.39 12.88 2.02
CA ASP A 68 -16.73 12.46 2.42
C ASP A 68 -16.93 12.56 3.94
N ALA A 69 -15.95 12.10 4.73
CA ALA A 69 -15.97 12.20 6.18
C ALA A 69 -16.03 13.66 6.66
N ILE A 70 -15.20 14.54 6.09
CA ILE A 70 -15.18 15.96 6.46
C ILE A 70 -16.47 16.66 6.05
N ALA A 71 -17.03 16.34 4.88
CA ALA A 71 -18.31 16.90 4.46
C ALA A 71 -19.44 16.54 5.44
N ALA A 72 -19.48 15.29 5.91
CA ALA A 72 -20.46 14.85 6.90
C ALA A 72 -20.27 15.53 8.26
N VAL A 73 -19.03 15.69 8.73
CA VAL A 73 -18.71 16.41 9.96
C VAL A 73 -19.08 17.89 9.87
N ASN A 74 -18.78 18.55 8.75
CA ASN A 74 -19.15 19.95 8.54
C ASN A 74 -20.67 20.13 8.56
N ALA A 75 -21.42 19.23 7.93
CA ALA A 75 -22.89 19.25 7.99
C ALA A 75 -23.42 19.09 9.42
N TYR A 76 -22.78 18.26 10.25
CA TYR A 76 -23.11 18.14 11.67
C TYR A 76 -22.77 19.42 12.45
N VAL A 77 -21.57 19.98 12.26
CA VAL A 77 -21.13 21.21 12.93
C VAL A 77 -22.01 22.41 12.57
N ASP A 78 -22.39 22.53 11.29
CA ASP A 78 -23.28 23.60 10.81
C ASP A 78 -24.66 23.52 11.47
N ALA A 79 -25.23 22.32 11.58
CA ALA A 79 -26.49 22.07 12.27
C ALA A 79 -26.38 22.39 13.78
N PHE A 80 -25.31 21.90 14.42
CA PHE A 80 -25.06 22.13 15.83
C PHE A 80 -24.94 23.64 16.15
N ASN A 81 -24.18 24.38 15.34
CA ASN A 81 -23.99 25.83 15.52
C ASN A 81 -25.26 26.64 15.30
N GLN A 82 -26.16 26.18 14.42
CA GLN A 82 -27.46 26.83 14.18
C GLN A 82 -28.51 26.46 15.23
N SER A 83 -28.16 25.60 16.20
CA SER A 83 -29.10 25.06 17.20
C SER A 83 -30.35 24.45 16.56
N THR A 84 -30.17 23.83 15.39
CA THR A 84 -31.26 23.21 14.64
C THR A 84 -31.51 21.81 15.19
N ALA A 85 -32.78 21.39 15.18
CA ALA A 85 -33.18 20.05 15.62
C ALA A 85 -32.60 18.92 14.75
N ASP A 86 -31.96 19.25 13.63
CA ASP A 86 -31.32 18.27 12.75
C ASP A 86 -29.88 17.92 13.18
N ALA A 87 -29.28 18.59 14.17
CA ALA A 87 -27.94 18.24 14.66
C ALA A 87 -27.87 16.76 15.11
N ASP A 88 -28.88 16.30 15.84
CA ASP A 88 -29.02 14.89 16.25
C ASP A 88 -29.16 13.96 15.04
N ALA A 89 -29.87 14.40 13.99
CA ALA A 89 -30.06 13.65 12.76
C ALA A 89 -28.77 13.57 11.92
N LYS A 90 -27.86 14.53 12.07
CA LYS A 90 -26.56 14.61 11.37
C LYS A 90 -25.41 13.93 12.13
N ALA A 91 -25.57 13.71 13.43
CA ALA A 91 -24.54 13.06 14.25
C ALA A 91 -24.20 11.65 13.76
N ARG A 92 -25.19 10.78 13.53
CA ARG A 92 -24.94 9.40 13.08
C ARG A 92 -24.27 9.33 11.69
N PRO A 93 -24.74 10.06 10.65
CA PRO A 93 -24.02 10.14 9.39
C PRO A 93 -22.56 10.60 9.51
N ALA A 94 -22.26 11.58 10.37
CA ALA A 94 -20.89 12.03 10.60
C ALA A 94 -20.02 10.95 11.25
N ILE A 95 -20.53 10.27 12.28
CA ILE A 95 -19.88 9.14 12.95
C ILE A 95 -19.60 8.01 11.95
N ASP A 96 -20.60 7.64 11.15
CA ASP A 96 -20.48 6.54 10.19
C ASP A 96 -19.46 6.87 9.09
N ALA A 97 -19.45 8.09 8.58
CA ALA A 97 -18.50 8.52 7.56
C ALA A 97 -17.05 8.57 8.09
N LEU A 98 -16.84 9.04 9.32
CA LEU A 98 -15.53 9.02 9.99
C LEU A 98 -15.01 7.60 10.18
N ASN A 99 -15.84 6.70 10.71
CA ASN A 99 -15.46 5.31 10.91
C ASN A 99 -15.23 4.58 9.58
N HIS A 100 -16.04 4.87 8.56
CA HIS A 100 -15.87 4.31 7.23
C HIS A 100 -14.53 4.74 6.60
N SER A 101 -14.19 6.02 6.65
CA SER A 101 -12.88 6.50 6.17
C SER A 101 -11.73 5.88 6.96
N ALA A 102 -11.84 5.80 8.29
CA ALA A 102 -10.85 5.15 9.13
C ALA A 102 -10.65 3.68 8.75
N ASP A 103 -11.74 2.94 8.47
CA ASP A 103 -11.65 1.53 8.09
C ASP A 103 -11.08 1.33 6.68
N LEU A 104 -11.40 2.20 5.72
CA LEU A 104 -10.81 2.16 4.38
C LEU A 104 -9.30 2.41 4.43
N VAL A 105 -8.87 3.42 5.18
CA VAL A 105 -7.44 3.74 5.33
C VAL A 105 -6.71 2.66 6.13
N ALA A 106 -7.30 2.14 7.21
CA ALA A 106 -6.68 1.06 7.96
C ALA A 106 -6.48 -0.21 7.12
N ARG A 107 -7.39 -0.48 6.17
CA ARG A 107 -7.28 -1.63 5.25
C ARG A 107 -6.28 -1.41 4.13
N SER A 108 -5.96 -0.17 3.77
CA SER A 108 -4.97 0.12 2.72
C SER A 108 -3.54 0.09 3.25
N VAL A 109 -3.35 0.27 4.56
CA VAL A 109 -2.04 0.14 5.22
C VAL A 109 -1.47 -1.27 5.03
N SER A 110 -0.31 -1.35 4.36
CA SER A 110 0.36 -2.60 4.02
C SER A 110 1.88 -2.50 4.19
N ASP A 111 2.57 -3.64 4.20
CA ASP A 111 4.02 -3.73 4.41
C ASP A 111 4.88 -3.01 3.35
N PRO A 112 4.48 -2.95 2.06
CA PRO A 112 5.25 -2.19 1.06
C PRO A 112 5.27 -0.67 1.28
N LEU A 113 4.46 -0.12 2.19
CA LEU A 113 4.43 1.32 2.46
C LEU A 113 5.67 1.78 3.23
N PRO A 114 6.21 2.97 2.92
CA PRO A 114 7.21 3.62 3.75
C PRO A 114 6.72 3.81 5.20
N PRO A 115 7.58 3.63 6.22
CA PRO A 115 7.20 3.75 7.63
C PRO A 115 6.50 5.07 7.96
N ASP A 116 7.06 6.21 7.52
CA ASP A 116 6.47 7.54 7.75
C ASP A 116 5.04 7.66 7.18
N LEU A 117 4.79 7.05 6.01
CA LEU A 117 3.47 7.06 5.40
C LEU A 117 2.50 6.19 6.20
N LYS A 118 2.93 4.99 6.58
CA LYS A 118 2.15 4.07 7.44
C LYS A 118 1.77 4.73 8.77
N ASP A 119 2.69 5.43 9.42
CA ASP A 119 2.44 6.13 10.67
C ASP A 119 1.46 7.28 10.50
N SER A 120 1.57 8.04 9.40
CA SER A 120 0.61 9.11 9.09
C SER A 120 -0.80 8.58 8.79
N MET A 121 -0.92 7.44 8.12
CA MET A 121 -2.20 6.77 7.86
C MET A 121 -2.85 6.30 9.17
N ASN A 122 -2.09 5.67 10.06
CA ASN A 122 -2.60 5.27 11.37
C ASN A 122 -3.02 6.48 12.22
N THR A 123 -2.26 7.58 12.15
CA THR A 123 -2.62 8.84 12.84
C THR A 123 -3.94 9.40 12.33
N TRP A 124 -4.21 9.33 11.02
CA TRP A 124 -5.52 9.70 10.46
C TRP A 124 -6.64 8.80 11.00
N VAL A 125 -6.43 7.47 11.00
CA VAL A 125 -7.39 6.48 11.52
C VAL A 125 -7.77 6.78 12.97
N ASP A 126 -6.78 7.02 13.82
CA ASP A 126 -6.98 7.32 15.23
C ASP A 126 -7.69 8.65 15.43
N ALA A 127 -7.32 9.69 14.67
CA ALA A 127 -7.96 11.00 14.77
C ALA A 127 -9.42 10.98 14.29
N ALA A 128 -9.72 10.27 13.19
CA ALA A 128 -11.07 10.12 12.66
C ALA A 128 -11.99 9.41 13.67
N ARG A 129 -11.51 8.31 14.26
CA ARG A 129 -12.22 7.61 15.33
C ARG A 129 -12.36 8.47 16.59
N GLY A 130 -11.34 9.27 16.90
CA GLY A 130 -11.39 10.23 18.02
C GLY A 130 -12.50 11.26 17.89
N VAL A 131 -12.70 11.83 16.68
CA VAL A 131 -13.83 12.75 16.43
C VAL A 131 -15.16 12.01 16.49
N ALA A 132 -15.26 10.78 15.96
CA ALA A 132 -16.48 9.98 16.03
C ALA A 132 -16.90 9.72 17.50
N VAL A 133 -15.93 9.38 18.36
CA VAL A 133 -16.15 9.23 19.81
C VAL A 133 -16.60 10.54 20.46
N ALA A 134 -16.01 11.67 20.07
CA ALA A 134 -16.40 12.97 20.62
C ALA A 134 -17.84 13.36 20.25
N ILE A 135 -18.29 13.04 19.03
CA ILE A 135 -19.68 13.24 18.60
C ILE A 135 -20.61 12.30 19.39
N GLU A 136 -20.28 11.01 19.45
CA GLU A 136 -21.12 10.01 20.13
C GLU A 136 -21.23 10.26 21.63
N GLY A 137 -20.15 10.71 22.26
CA GLY A 137 -20.10 11.07 23.67
C GLY A 137 -20.66 12.46 23.99
N ASN A 138 -21.09 13.23 22.99
CA ASN A 138 -21.55 14.62 23.13
C ASN A 138 -20.57 15.49 23.95
N TYR A 139 -19.29 15.42 23.57
CA TYR A 139 -18.21 16.12 24.27
C TYR A 139 -18.41 17.64 24.25
N GLY A 140 -17.81 18.33 25.23
CA GLY A 140 -17.87 19.79 25.28
C GLY A 140 -17.18 20.44 24.06
N PRO A 141 -17.51 21.71 23.73
CA PRO A 141 -16.94 22.39 22.57
C PRO A 141 -15.40 22.42 22.53
N GLU A 142 -14.76 22.55 23.69
CA GLU A 142 -13.29 22.55 23.79
C GLU A 142 -12.69 21.21 23.37
N GLU A 143 -13.20 20.11 23.92
CA GLU A 143 -12.73 18.74 23.64
C GLU A 143 -13.02 18.34 22.19
N PHE A 144 -14.20 18.70 21.68
CA PHE A 144 -14.56 18.49 20.28
C PHE A 144 -13.63 19.26 19.33
N ASN A 145 -13.39 20.56 19.59
CA ASN A 145 -12.49 21.37 18.77
C ASN A 145 -11.04 20.88 18.81
N ALA A 146 -10.59 20.34 19.95
CA ALA A 146 -9.29 19.68 20.05
C ALA A 146 -9.22 18.41 19.19
N ALA A 147 -10.28 17.61 19.15
CA ALA A 147 -10.36 16.43 18.28
C ALA A 147 -10.37 16.83 16.79
N ILE A 148 -11.11 17.87 16.41
CA ILE A 148 -11.14 18.40 15.04
C ILE A 148 -9.77 18.95 14.61
N THR A 149 -9.06 19.65 15.50
CA THR A 149 -7.69 20.11 15.24
C THR A 149 -6.78 18.93 14.93
N LYS A 150 -6.78 17.89 15.76
CA LYS A 150 -6.01 16.66 15.53
C LYS A 150 -6.36 16.00 14.21
N LEU A 151 -7.65 15.92 13.85
CA LEU A 151 -8.10 15.37 12.58
C LEU A 151 -7.53 16.14 11.38
N ASN A 152 -7.58 17.48 11.43
CA ASN A 152 -7.07 18.34 10.37
C ASN A 152 -5.54 18.27 10.23
N ASP A 153 -4.82 18.19 11.35
CA ASP A 153 -3.37 18.02 11.37
C ASP A 153 -2.96 16.66 10.80
N ALA A 154 -3.65 15.59 11.21
CA ALA A 154 -3.44 14.24 10.70
C ALA A 154 -3.69 14.16 9.19
N LYS A 155 -4.80 14.74 8.72
CA LYS A 155 -5.11 14.85 7.28
C LYS A 155 -4.01 15.55 6.51
N THR A 156 -3.63 16.74 6.95
CA THR A 156 -2.62 17.56 6.28
C THR A 156 -1.29 16.84 6.22
N THR A 157 -0.89 16.22 7.34
CA THR A 157 0.34 15.43 7.41
C THR A 157 0.30 14.26 6.44
N ALA A 158 -0.75 13.44 6.47
CA ALA A 158 -0.86 12.26 5.63
C ALA A 158 -0.95 12.59 4.13
N LEU A 159 -1.69 13.64 3.75
CA LEU A 159 -1.75 14.10 2.36
C LEU A 159 -0.41 14.66 1.88
N ASN A 160 0.31 15.42 2.71
CA ASN A 160 1.66 15.89 2.36
C ASN A 160 2.64 14.71 2.20
N ARG A 161 2.48 13.64 2.98
CA ARG A 161 3.29 12.41 2.81
C ARG A 161 2.94 11.66 1.53
N CYS A 162 1.66 11.65 1.16
CA CYS A 162 1.22 11.12 -0.13
C CYS A 162 1.82 11.89 -1.29
N ASP A 163 1.76 13.22 -1.26
CA ASP A 163 2.33 14.08 -2.31
C ASP A 163 3.86 13.91 -2.42
N ALA A 164 4.55 13.68 -1.31
CA ALA A 164 6.00 13.42 -1.30
C ALA A 164 6.38 12.00 -1.76
N ALA A 165 5.41 11.07 -1.79
CA ALA A 165 5.63 9.68 -2.19
C ALA A 165 5.28 9.41 -3.66
N TYR A 166 4.62 10.35 -4.33
CA TYR A 166 4.41 10.39 -5.78
C TYR A 166 5.61 10.96 -6.53
#